data_AF-A0A3N5VR21-F1
#
_entry.id   AF-A0A3N5VR21-F1
#
_cell.length_a   1.000
_cell.length_b   1.000
_cell.length_c   1.000
_cell.angle_alpha   90.00
_cell.angle_beta   90.00
_cell.angle_gamma   90.00
#
_symmetry.space_group_name_H-M   'P 1'
#
loop_
_entity.id
_entity.type
_entity.pdbx_description
1 polymer ?
#
loop_
_entity_poly.entity_id
_entity_poly.type
_entity_poly.pdbx_seq_one_letter_code
_entity_poly.pdbx_strand_id
1 'polypeptide(L)'
;MMRKQGMIQTVLTCALLLWAGSGTVGQEASKDKHLVPADKNLSQEFTRTLFERGERAVYKGEELETIGMPVGGIATGQLYLRGDGTLGLWQIFNKHIFSGYGRDNYRTYRPDSPVDSGFAVVLESKGTTVVRPLNKDFGTVEFAGEYPVGLVRYKADGFPIAAEMEAFSPFIPLNARDSALPATIFHITLKNTSDKAQRVNVLSWLENAVCFNSAKSVHGQRQSQIKIGKGRTLIVHTAKETPKEQVEKPRPKITLADFEGDSYGDWQATG
;
A
#
# COMPACT_ATOMS: atom_id res chain seq x y z
N MET A 1 -23.80 -38.63 -87.54
CA MET A 1 -23.26 -38.98 -86.22
C MET A 1 -22.15 -37.99 -85.88
N MET A 2 -22.51 -36.86 -85.27
CA MET A 2 -21.64 -35.80 -84.75
C MET A 2 -22.58 -34.78 -84.08
N ARG A 3 -22.47 -34.63 -82.75
CA ARG A 3 -23.32 -33.74 -81.93
C ARG A 3 -22.99 -32.29 -82.27
N LYS A 4 -23.99 -31.54 -82.78
CA LYS A 4 -24.00 -30.08 -82.87
C LYS A 4 -24.71 -29.50 -81.63
N GLN A 5 -24.14 -28.41 -81.15
CA GLN A 5 -24.60 -27.58 -80.04
C GLN A 5 -25.97 -26.96 -80.30
N GLY A 6 -26.76 -26.76 -79.25
CA GLY A 6 -28.01 -26.01 -79.25
C GLY A 6 -28.07 -25.11 -78.02
N MET A 7 -27.83 -23.82 -78.24
CA MET A 7 -27.99 -22.70 -77.34
C MET A 7 -29.48 -22.36 -77.22
N ILE A 8 -30.01 -22.15 -76.01
CA ILE A 8 -31.31 -21.50 -75.82
C ILE A 8 -31.15 -20.39 -74.78
N GLN A 9 -31.30 -19.16 -75.26
CA GLN A 9 -31.43 -17.92 -74.50
C GLN A 9 -32.90 -17.69 -74.13
N THR A 10 -33.09 -17.31 -72.86
CA THR A 10 -33.89 -16.19 -72.35
C THR A 10 -35.35 -16.02 -72.78
N VAL A 11 -36.26 -16.08 -71.79
CA VAL A 11 -37.42 -15.19 -71.73
C VAL A 11 -37.50 -14.57 -70.34
N LEU A 12 -37.52 -13.24 -70.35
CA LEU A 12 -37.73 -12.30 -69.26
C LEU A 12 -39.24 -12.02 -69.17
N THR A 13 -39.84 -12.11 -67.98
CA THR A 13 -41.19 -11.55 -67.75
C THR A 13 -41.30 -10.97 -66.34
N CYS A 14 -41.51 -9.65 -66.32
CA CYS A 14 -41.81 -8.83 -65.15
C CYS A 14 -43.27 -8.98 -64.68
N ALA A 15 -43.50 -8.92 -63.37
CA ALA A 15 -44.67 -8.27 -62.75
C ALA A 15 -44.35 -8.00 -61.25
N LEU A 16 -44.08 -6.74 -60.89
CA LEU A 16 -44.95 -5.83 -60.10
C LEU A 16 -45.16 -6.29 -58.65
N LEU A 17 -44.40 -5.73 -57.69
CA LEU A 17 -44.70 -4.50 -56.91
C LEU A 17 -45.58 -4.78 -55.69
N LEU A 18 -45.03 -4.54 -54.49
CA LEU A 18 -45.64 -3.68 -53.48
C LEU A 18 -44.57 -3.30 -52.45
N TRP A 19 -44.16 -2.04 -52.53
CA TRP A 19 -43.40 -1.34 -51.51
C TRP A 19 -44.37 -0.97 -50.39
N ALA A 20 -44.20 -1.57 -49.22
CA ALA A 20 -44.74 -1.03 -47.98
C ALA A 20 -43.53 -0.73 -47.08
N GLY A 21 -43.02 0.50 -47.19
CA GLY A 21 -42.13 1.04 -46.19
C GLY A 21 -42.90 1.16 -44.88
N SER A 22 -42.40 0.52 -43.82
CA SER A 22 -42.77 0.77 -42.44
C SER A 22 -41.70 0.16 -41.53
N GLY A 23 -41.07 1.01 -40.72
CA GLY A 23 -40.53 0.57 -39.44
C GLY A 23 -39.07 0.16 -39.43
N THR A 24 -38.22 1.14 -39.09
CA THR A 24 -37.09 0.99 -38.16
C THR A 24 -36.11 -0.16 -38.42
N VAL A 25 -34.91 0.20 -38.91
CA VAL A 25 -33.67 -0.47 -38.47
C VAL A 25 -33.53 -0.17 -36.97
N GLY A 26 -34.31 -0.89 -36.17
CA GLY A 26 -34.01 -1.10 -34.77
C GLY A 26 -32.82 -2.03 -34.76
N GLN A 27 -31.64 -1.45 -34.62
CA GLN A 27 -30.48 -2.17 -34.14
C GLN A 27 -30.93 -2.77 -32.81
N GLU A 28 -31.36 -4.04 -32.80
CA GLU A 28 -31.57 -4.77 -31.56
C GLU A 28 -30.24 -4.67 -30.83
N ALA A 29 -30.21 -3.83 -29.78
CA ALA A 29 -29.18 -3.90 -28.79
C ALA A 29 -29.17 -5.35 -28.33
N SER A 30 -28.11 -6.08 -28.70
CA SER A 30 -27.96 -7.48 -28.32
C SER A 30 -28.16 -7.52 -26.82
N LYS A 31 -29.23 -8.19 -26.35
CA LYS A 31 -29.47 -8.47 -24.93
C LYS A 31 -28.12 -8.86 -24.33
N ASP A 32 -27.63 -8.05 -23.40
CA ASP A 32 -26.32 -8.19 -22.80
C ASP A 32 -26.09 -9.67 -22.47
N LYS A 33 -25.22 -10.30 -23.27
CA LYS A 33 -24.90 -11.71 -23.13
C LYS A 33 -24.19 -11.80 -21.81
N HIS A 34 -24.86 -12.33 -20.78
CA HIS A 34 -24.29 -12.47 -19.44
C HIS A 34 -22.91 -13.13 -19.57
N LEU A 35 -21.84 -12.32 -19.39
CA LEU A 35 -20.46 -12.67 -19.75
C LEU A 35 -19.91 -13.83 -18.90
N VAL A 36 -20.61 -14.09 -17.80
CA VAL A 36 -20.27 -15.03 -16.77
C VAL A 36 -21.23 -16.21 -16.95
N PRO A 37 -20.80 -17.38 -17.46
CA PRO A 37 -21.72 -18.48 -17.75
C PRO A 37 -22.42 -18.97 -16.48
N ALA A 38 -23.70 -19.33 -16.57
CA ALA A 38 -24.47 -19.83 -15.43
C ALA A 38 -23.90 -21.16 -14.92
N ASP A 39 -23.53 -22.05 -15.84
CA ASP A 39 -22.74 -23.23 -15.53
C ASP A 39 -21.25 -22.89 -15.51
N LYS A 40 -20.60 -23.19 -14.39
CA LYS A 40 -19.17 -22.98 -14.19
C LYS A 40 -18.33 -24.18 -14.62
N ASN A 41 -18.96 -25.31 -14.98
CA ASN A 41 -18.31 -26.59 -15.22
C ASN A 41 -17.34 -26.99 -14.09
N LEU A 42 -17.70 -26.65 -12.84
CA LEU A 42 -16.93 -27.09 -11.67
C LEU A 42 -17.20 -28.57 -11.44
N SER A 43 -16.15 -29.36 -11.23
CA SER A 43 -16.33 -30.76 -10.90
C SER A 43 -17.07 -30.91 -9.57
N GLN A 44 -17.86 -31.98 -9.42
CA GLN A 44 -18.48 -32.29 -8.13
C GLN A 44 -17.43 -32.50 -7.04
N GLU A 45 -16.27 -33.06 -7.41
CA GLU A 45 -15.13 -33.22 -6.50
C GLU A 45 -14.60 -31.87 -6.00
N PHE A 46 -14.32 -30.91 -6.89
CA PHE A 46 -13.91 -29.56 -6.50
C PHE A 46 -14.99 -28.84 -5.69
N THR A 47 -16.26 -29.03 -6.05
CA THR A 47 -17.36 -28.44 -5.28
C THR A 47 -17.40 -28.98 -3.86
N ARG A 48 -17.10 -30.27 -3.65
CA ARG A 48 -17.05 -30.89 -2.32
C ARG A 48 -15.91 -30.31 -1.48
N THR A 49 -14.74 -30.04 -2.06
CA THR A 49 -13.61 -29.45 -1.31
C THR A 49 -13.91 -28.04 -0.80
N LEU A 50 -14.81 -27.28 -1.45
CA LEU A 50 -15.25 -25.96 -0.96
C LEU A 50 -16.06 -26.03 0.36
N PHE A 51 -16.66 -27.17 0.69
CA PHE A 51 -17.41 -27.39 1.93
C PHE A 51 -16.59 -28.08 3.03
N GLU A 52 -15.42 -28.60 2.69
CA GLU A 52 -14.53 -29.21 3.66
C GLU A 52 -13.93 -28.13 4.57
N ARG A 53 -13.60 -28.50 5.81
CA ARG A 53 -12.96 -27.56 6.74
C ARG A 53 -11.56 -27.25 6.21
N GLY A 54 -11.37 -26.02 5.74
CA GLY A 54 -10.09 -25.58 5.22
C GLY A 54 -8.99 -25.58 6.28
N GLU A 55 -7.76 -25.75 5.82
CA GLU A 55 -6.57 -25.40 6.57
C GLU A 55 -6.25 -23.91 6.37
N ARG A 56 -5.56 -23.31 7.33
CA ARG A 56 -5.08 -21.93 7.21
C ARG A 56 -4.17 -21.81 5.98
N ALA A 57 -4.48 -20.86 5.11
CA ALA A 57 -3.60 -20.53 3.99
C ALA A 57 -2.27 -19.96 4.51
N VAL A 58 -1.15 -20.49 4.01
CA VAL A 58 0.20 -20.06 4.35
C VAL A 58 0.93 -19.71 3.06
N TYR A 59 1.36 -18.46 2.95
CA TYR A 59 2.06 -17.91 1.79
C TYR A 59 3.57 -17.88 2.05
N LYS A 60 4.37 -18.15 1.00
CA LYS A 60 5.83 -18.21 1.09
C LYS A 60 6.48 -17.72 -0.21
N GLY A 61 7.79 -17.45 -0.17
CA GLY A 61 8.57 -17.10 -1.37
C GLY A 61 8.04 -15.85 -2.06
N GLU A 62 7.86 -15.91 -3.39
CA GLU A 62 7.43 -14.77 -4.21
C GLU A 62 6.02 -14.26 -3.87
N GLU A 63 5.16 -15.10 -3.28
CA GLU A 63 3.81 -14.69 -2.88
C GLU A 63 3.84 -13.55 -1.86
N LEU A 64 4.87 -13.53 -1.00
CA LEU A 64 5.06 -12.52 0.04
C LEU A 64 5.25 -11.10 -0.52
N GLU A 65 5.70 -10.98 -1.78
CA GLU A 65 6.00 -9.70 -2.40
C GLU A 65 4.76 -8.87 -2.70
N THR A 66 3.57 -9.47 -2.75
CA THR A 66 2.33 -8.78 -3.13
C THR A 66 1.31 -8.68 -2.00
N ILE A 67 1.66 -9.19 -0.83
CA ILE A 67 0.79 -9.15 0.35
C ILE A 67 0.85 -7.75 0.97
N GLY A 68 -0.34 -7.20 1.24
CA GLY A 68 -0.54 -6.03 2.08
C GLY A 68 -1.83 -6.20 2.85
N MET A 69 -1.75 -6.53 4.14
CA MET A 69 -2.92 -6.70 5.00
C MET A 69 -3.08 -5.48 5.91
N PRO A 70 -4.25 -4.80 5.96
CA PRO A 70 -4.45 -3.67 6.84
C PRO A 70 -4.41 -4.09 8.32
N VAL A 71 -3.64 -3.37 9.13
CA VAL A 71 -3.44 -3.59 10.57
C VAL A 71 -3.68 -2.32 11.40
N GLY A 72 -4.56 -1.43 10.92
CA GLY A 72 -4.97 -0.20 11.62
C GLY A 72 -6.44 -0.24 12.07
N GLY A 73 -6.77 0.62 13.03
CA GLY A 73 -8.14 0.75 13.53
C GLY A 73 -9.08 1.36 12.49
N ILE A 74 -10.38 1.11 12.65
CA ILE A 74 -11.43 1.59 11.76
C ILE A 74 -11.37 3.12 11.68
N ALA A 75 -11.31 3.67 10.46
CA ALA A 75 -11.31 5.11 10.18
C ALA A 75 -10.14 5.92 10.80
N THR A 76 -9.00 5.29 11.12
CA THR A 76 -7.84 5.99 11.73
C THR A 76 -6.70 6.31 10.77
N GLY A 77 -6.88 6.01 9.48
CA GLY A 77 -5.76 5.82 8.55
C GLY A 77 -5.16 4.41 8.71
N GLN A 78 -4.72 3.81 7.63
CA GLN A 78 -4.27 2.41 7.62
C GLN A 78 -2.75 2.30 7.50
N LEU A 79 -2.21 1.27 8.14
CA LEU A 79 -0.89 0.72 7.88
C LEU A 79 -1.09 -0.70 7.33
N TYR A 80 -0.27 -1.11 6.37
CA TYR A 80 -0.37 -2.42 5.76
C TYR A 80 0.81 -3.29 6.18
N LEU A 81 0.53 -4.45 6.74
CA LEU A 81 1.50 -5.50 7.01
C LEU A 81 1.84 -6.21 5.69
N ARG A 82 3.13 -6.18 5.30
CA ARG A 82 3.62 -6.92 4.13
C ARG A 82 3.81 -8.40 4.44
N GLY A 83 3.94 -9.22 3.41
CA GLY A 83 4.13 -10.67 3.56
C GLY A 83 5.38 -11.05 4.37
N ASP A 84 6.40 -10.20 4.41
CA ASP A 84 7.60 -10.43 5.23
C ASP A 84 7.50 -9.83 6.65
N GLY A 85 6.36 -9.25 7.00
CA GLY A 85 6.05 -8.63 8.29
C GLY A 85 6.54 -7.20 8.47
N THR A 86 7.19 -6.61 7.46
CA THR A 86 7.50 -5.18 7.48
C THR A 86 6.24 -4.35 7.16
N LEU A 87 6.23 -3.08 7.55
CA LEU A 87 5.11 -2.17 7.27
C LEU A 87 5.24 -1.51 5.89
N GLY A 88 4.12 -1.40 5.19
CA GLY A 88 3.96 -0.68 3.93
C GLY A 88 2.71 0.20 3.94
N LEU A 89 2.53 0.98 2.87
CA LEU A 89 1.39 1.86 2.60
C LEU A 89 0.89 2.62 3.84
N TRP A 90 1.66 3.60 4.26
CA TRP A 90 1.33 4.44 5.41
C TRP A 90 0.29 5.50 5.03
N GLN A 91 -0.97 5.25 5.34
CA GLN A 91 -2.10 6.15 5.05
C GLN A 91 -2.49 7.04 6.24
N ILE A 92 -1.56 7.26 7.16
CA ILE A 92 -1.76 8.08 8.37
C ILE A 92 -1.33 9.55 8.20
N PHE A 93 -0.90 9.94 7.00
CA PHE A 93 -0.35 11.27 6.72
C PHE A 93 -1.36 12.27 6.15
N ASN A 94 -2.67 12.05 6.39
CA ASN A 94 -3.76 12.94 5.95
C ASN A 94 -3.69 13.33 4.46
N LYS A 95 -3.26 12.39 3.62
CA LYS A 95 -3.16 12.57 2.18
C LYS A 95 -4.24 11.71 1.52
N HIS A 96 -5.06 12.34 0.67
CA HIS A 96 -5.93 11.58 -0.22
C HIS A 96 -5.09 10.81 -1.25
N ILE A 97 -5.31 9.50 -1.34
CA ILE A 97 -4.64 8.63 -2.31
C ILE A 97 -5.70 8.22 -3.33
N PHE A 98 -5.56 8.70 -4.56
CA PHE A 98 -6.35 8.21 -5.68
C PHE A 98 -5.77 6.86 -6.11
N SER A 99 -6.56 5.78 -6.00
CA SER A 99 -6.09 4.43 -6.33
C SER A 99 -5.97 4.16 -7.83
N GLY A 100 -6.49 5.05 -8.68
CA GLY A 100 -6.50 4.89 -10.13
C GLY A 100 -7.85 4.44 -10.67
N TYR A 101 -7.89 4.26 -11.99
CA TYR A 101 -9.04 3.66 -12.68
C TYR A 101 -8.91 2.13 -12.68
N GLY A 102 -10.02 1.42 -12.92
CA GLY A 102 -10.09 -0.05 -12.77
C GLY A 102 -8.96 -0.85 -13.44
N ARG A 103 -8.37 -0.37 -14.55
CA ARG A 103 -7.23 -1.01 -15.23
C ARG A 103 -5.98 -1.10 -14.35
N ASP A 104 -5.70 -0.07 -13.56
CA ASP A 104 -4.47 0.02 -12.76
C ASP A 104 -4.64 -0.64 -11.38
N ASN A 105 -5.88 -0.78 -10.90
CA ASN A 105 -6.21 -1.35 -9.59
C ASN A 105 -5.89 -2.85 -9.45
N TYR A 106 -5.75 -3.58 -10.56
CA TYR A 106 -5.44 -5.02 -10.56
C TYR A 106 -3.94 -5.32 -10.71
N ARG A 107 -3.08 -4.28 -10.77
CA ARG A 107 -1.64 -4.49 -10.85
C ARG A 107 -1.13 -5.06 -9.52
N THR A 108 -0.40 -6.16 -9.59
CA THR A 108 0.33 -6.69 -8.45
C THR A 108 1.61 -5.86 -8.24
N TYR A 109 1.89 -5.48 -7.00
CA TYR A 109 3.10 -4.77 -6.62
C TYR A 109 3.39 -4.97 -5.15
N ARG A 110 4.64 -4.73 -4.75
CA ARG A 110 5.03 -4.68 -3.35
C ARG A 110 4.62 -3.35 -2.73
N PRO A 111 3.84 -3.34 -1.63
CA PRO A 111 3.50 -2.12 -0.92
C PRO A 111 4.74 -1.30 -0.56
N ASP A 112 4.74 -0.02 -0.95
CA ASP A 112 5.84 0.90 -0.65
C ASP A 112 5.97 1.12 0.86
N SER A 113 7.20 1.25 1.36
CA SER A 113 7.50 1.52 2.78
C SER A 113 8.12 2.91 2.90
N PRO A 114 7.32 3.98 2.99
CA PRO A 114 7.83 5.35 2.98
C PRO A 114 8.50 5.77 4.30
N VAL A 115 8.35 4.99 5.37
CA VAL A 115 8.91 5.24 6.70
C VAL A 115 9.77 4.06 7.08
N ASP A 116 11.02 4.31 7.46
CA ASP A 116 11.89 3.26 7.97
C ASP A 116 11.41 2.81 9.37
N SER A 117 11.04 1.55 9.49
CA SER A 117 10.52 0.97 10.72
C SER A 117 10.70 -0.54 10.71
N GLY A 118 10.82 -1.13 11.90
CA GLY A 118 10.88 -2.57 11.99
C GLY A 118 11.35 -3.07 13.35
N PHE A 119 11.56 -4.38 13.36
CA PHE A 119 12.02 -5.14 14.51
C PHE A 119 13.17 -6.05 14.11
N ALA A 120 14.02 -6.42 15.06
CA ALA A 120 15.09 -7.39 14.85
C ALA A 120 15.27 -8.26 16.09
N VAL A 121 15.65 -9.51 15.88
CA VAL A 121 16.12 -10.41 16.93
C VAL A 121 17.62 -10.23 17.08
N VAL A 122 18.06 -9.91 18.29
CA VAL A 122 19.47 -9.74 18.65
C VAL A 122 19.87 -10.91 19.53
N LEU A 123 20.75 -11.77 19.02
CA LEU A 123 21.32 -12.90 19.76
C LEU A 123 22.73 -12.53 20.25
N GLU A 124 22.95 -12.66 21.55
CA GLU A 124 24.26 -12.49 22.17
C GLU A 124 24.83 -13.87 22.56
N SER A 125 25.95 -14.26 21.96
CA SER A 125 26.60 -15.55 22.25
C SER A 125 28.11 -15.41 22.26
N LYS A 126 28.75 -15.77 23.39
CA LYS A 126 30.21 -15.83 23.57
C LYS A 126 30.97 -14.57 23.11
N GLY A 127 30.40 -13.39 23.33
CA GLY A 127 31.00 -12.11 22.93
C GLY A 127 30.72 -11.67 21.49
N THR A 128 29.98 -12.48 20.71
CA THR A 128 29.49 -12.12 19.38
C THR A 128 28.02 -11.72 19.46
N THR A 129 27.66 -10.64 18.76
CA THR A 129 26.27 -10.21 18.59
C THR A 129 25.83 -10.47 17.15
N VAL A 130 24.75 -11.23 16.99
CA VAL A 130 24.12 -11.48 15.68
C VAL A 130 22.76 -10.79 15.68
N VAL A 131 22.53 -9.94 14.68
CA VAL A 131 21.26 -9.22 14.50
C VAL A 131 20.57 -9.77 13.26
N ARG A 132 19.32 -10.21 13.39
CA ARG A 132 18.48 -10.61 12.28
C ARG A 132 17.20 -9.76 12.26
N PRO A 133 17.01 -8.88 11.27
CA PRO A 133 15.76 -8.13 11.12
C PRO A 133 14.58 -9.09 10.89
N LEU A 134 13.41 -8.78 11.46
CA LEU A 134 12.15 -9.47 11.21
C LEU A 134 11.58 -9.02 9.86
N ASN A 135 12.25 -9.45 8.80
CA ASN A 135 11.89 -9.22 7.40
C ASN A 135 12.33 -10.45 6.57
N LYS A 136 12.33 -10.31 5.24
CA LYS A 136 12.78 -11.38 4.32
C LYS A 136 14.23 -11.83 4.53
N ASP A 137 15.09 -10.98 5.11
CA ASP A 137 16.50 -11.29 5.34
C ASP A 137 16.71 -12.15 6.61
N PHE A 138 15.65 -12.40 7.38
CA PHE A 138 15.73 -13.29 8.54
C PHE A 138 16.13 -14.70 8.13
N GLY A 139 15.59 -15.22 7.02
CA GLY A 139 15.70 -16.61 6.59
C GLY A 139 14.43 -17.08 5.88
N THR A 140 13.86 -18.20 6.31
CA THR A 140 12.53 -18.65 5.88
C THR A 140 11.45 -17.81 6.56
N VAL A 141 10.60 -17.20 5.74
CA VAL A 141 9.45 -16.42 6.20
C VAL A 141 8.16 -17.03 5.68
N GLU A 142 7.17 -17.12 6.55
CA GLU A 142 5.83 -17.61 6.22
C GLU A 142 4.80 -16.60 6.70
N PHE A 143 3.81 -16.30 5.87
CA PHE A 143 2.72 -15.39 6.20
C PHE A 143 1.39 -16.12 6.21
N ALA A 144 0.57 -15.86 7.21
CA ALA A 144 -0.84 -16.21 7.21
C ALA A 144 -1.67 -14.99 7.58
N GLY A 145 -2.53 -14.56 6.66
CA GLY A 145 -3.42 -13.41 6.85
C GLY A 145 -4.84 -13.86 7.09
N GLU A 146 -5.33 -13.66 8.31
CA GLU A 146 -6.71 -13.90 8.70
C GLU A 146 -7.23 -12.64 9.38
N TYR A 147 -7.65 -11.66 8.57
CA TYR A 147 -8.11 -10.36 9.08
C TYR A 147 -9.11 -10.56 10.23
N PRO A 148 -8.88 -9.95 11.41
CA PRO A 148 -8.02 -8.77 11.66
C PRO A 148 -6.57 -9.06 12.08
N VAL A 149 -6.11 -10.33 12.06
CA VAL A 149 -4.78 -10.72 12.56
C VAL A 149 -3.89 -11.23 11.42
N GLY A 150 -2.71 -10.64 11.31
CA GLY A 150 -1.65 -11.10 10.42
C GLY A 150 -0.60 -11.83 11.23
N LEU A 151 -0.23 -13.03 10.78
CA LEU A 151 0.76 -13.85 11.46
C LEU A 151 1.97 -14.07 10.55
N VAL A 152 3.15 -13.69 11.04
CA VAL A 152 4.41 -13.88 10.32
C VAL A 152 5.34 -14.74 11.14
N ARG A 153 5.86 -15.81 10.54
CA ARG A 153 6.78 -16.75 11.18
C ARG A 153 8.13 -16.68 10.51
N TYR A 154 9.16 -16.69 11.34
CA TYR A 154 10.55 -16.54 10.94
C TYR A 154 11.37 -17.70 11.48
N LYS A 155 12.11 -18.35 10.58
CA LYS A 155 13.08 -19.41 10.91
C LYS A 155 14.34 -19.20 10.07
N ALA A 156 15.48 -19.62 10.58
CA ALA A 156 16.72 -19.55 9.82
C ALA A 156 17.64 -20.71 10.17
N ASP A 157 18.23 -21.31 9.14
CA ASP A 157 19.18 -22.40 9.32
C ASP A 157 20.43 -21.89 10.07
N GLY A 158 20.87 -22.66 11.06
CA GLY A 158 22.00 -22.28 11.91
C GLY A 158 21.72 -21.14 12.91
N PHE A 159 20.47 -20.67 13.03
CA PHE A 159 20.08 -19.67 14.02
C PHE A 159 19.16 -20.29 15.08
N PRO A 160 19.52 -20.28 16.38
CA PRO A 160 18.83 -21.05 17.41
C PRO A 160 17.52 -20.43 17.91
N ILE A 161 17.01 -19.40 17.25
CA ILE A 161 15.80 -18.67 17.66
C ILE A 161 14.80 -18.64 16.49
N ALA A 162 13.60 -19.17 16.73
CA ALA A 162 12.46 -18.92 15.86
C ALA A 162 11.67 -17.71 16.40
N ALA A 163 11.13 -16.88 15.51
CA ALA A 163 10.28 -15.77 15.90
C ALA A 163 8.90 -15.90 15.25
N GLU A 164 7.87 -15.49 15.98
CA GLU A 164 6.51 -15.35 15.49
C GLU A 164 6.03 -13.94 15.82
N MET A 165 5.43 -13.26 14.85
CA MET A 165 4.91 -11.91 15.01
C MET A 165 3.44 -11.89 14.60
N GLU A 166 2.59 -11.60 15.58
CA GLU A 166 1.19 -11.24 15.34
C GLU A 166 1.09 -9.73 15.21
N ALA A 167 0.49 -9.26 14.12
CA ALA A 167 0.23 -7.84 13.91
C ALA A 167 -1.25 -7.60 13.63
N PHE A 168 -1.85 -6.69 14.40
CA PHE A 168 -3.28 -6.39 14.35
C PHE A 168 -3.58 -5.02 14.95
N SER A 169 -4.77 -4.50 14.66
CA SER A 169 -5.43 -3.49 15.49
C SER A 169 -6.57 -4.19 16.23
N PRO A 170 -6.94 -3.77 17.45
CA PRO A 170 -8.16 -4.26 18.08
C PRO A 170 -9.33 -4.09 17.10
N PHE A 171 -10.00 -5.20 16.78
CA PHE A 171 -11.19 -5.21 15.94
C PHE A 171 -12.22 -6.09 16.64
N ILE A 172 -13.08 -5.43 17.40
CA ILE A 172 -13.97 -6.05 18.38
C ILE A 172 -15.39 -5.90 17.87
N PRO A 173 -16.05 -7.00 17.46
CA PRO A 173 -17.43 -6.96 17.01
C PRO A 173 -18.34 -6.25 18.01
N LEU A 174 -19.19 -5.36 17.50
CA LEU A 174 -20.12 -4.54 18.29
C LEU A 174 -19.47 -3.53 19.24
N ASN A 175 -18.15 -3.36 19.24
CA ASN A 175 -17.44 -2.32 19.98
C ASN A 175 -16.66 -1.42 19.03
N ALA A 176 -17.37 -0.46 18.45
CA ALA A 176 -16.79 0.49 17.49
C ALA A 176 -15.70 1.38 18.11
N ARG A 177 -15.84 1.75 19.39
CA ARG A 177 -14.90 2.66 20.08
C ARG A 177 -13.50 2.07 20.15
N ASP A 178 -13.38 0.85 20.64
CA ASP A 178 -12.08 0.20 20.78
C ASP A 178 -11.56 -0.30 19.42
N SER A 179 -12.46 -0.59 18.48
CA SER A 179 -12.10 -0.91 17.10
C SER A 179 -11.55 0.27 16.30
N ALA A 180 -11.80 1.50 16.76
CA ALA A 180 -11.35 2.74 16.13
C ALA A 180 -10.13 3.37 16.83
N LEU A 181 -9.36 2.58 17.59
CA LEU A 181 -8.10 3.04 18.18
C LEU A 181 -7.04 3.23 17.08
N PRO A 182 -6.31 4.36 17.04
CA PRO A 182 -5.24 4.61 16.07
C PRO A 182 -3.95 3.88 16.52
N ALA A 183 -4.01 2.56 16.59
CA ALA A 183 -2.95 1.72 17.11
C ALA A 183 -2.78 0.45 16.29
N THR A 184 -1.51 0.10 16.03
CA THR A 184 -1.11 -1.21 15.52
C THR A 184 -0.30 -1.88 16.61
N ILE A 185 -0.68 -3.11 16.95
CA ILE A 185 -0.03 -3.94 17.96
C ILE A 185 0.82 -4.97 17.25
N PHE A 186 2.06 -5.11 17.70
CA PHE A 186 2.97 -6.19 17.31
C PHE A 186 3.25 -7.04 18.54
N HIS A 187 2.81 -8.29 18.52
CA HIS A 187 3.12 -9.26 19.55
C HIS A 187 4.17 -10.22 19.02
N ILE A 188 5.39 -10.13 19.57
CA ILE A 188 6.55 -10.89 19.11
C ILE A 188 6.86 -11.98 20.13
N THR A 189 6.72 -13.23 19.71
CA THR A 189 7.07 -14.41 20.49
C THR A 189 8.38 -15.00 19.97
N LEU A 190 9.35 -15.18 20.85
CA LEU A 190 10.63 -15.81 20.54
C LEU A 190 10.70 -17.20 21.16
N LYS A 191 11.07 -18.20 20.35
CA LYS A 191 11.26 -19.58 20.79
C LYS A 191 12.72 -19.99 20.60
N ASN A 192 13.37 -20.35 21.70
CA ASN A 192 14.66 -21.04 21.66
C ASN A 192 14.47 -22.46 21.13
N THR A 193 15.12 -22.78 20.01
CA THR A 193 15.07 -24.10 19.37
C THR A 193 16.29 -24.95 19.67
N SER A 194 17.24 -24.43 20.46
CA SER A 194 18.43 -25.14 20.91
C SER A 194 18.27 -25.76 22.31
N ASP A 195 19.21 -26.62 22.66
CA ASP A 195 19.37 -27.24 23.99
C ASP A 195 20.10 -26.36 25.01
N LYS A 196 20.56 -25.16 24.60
CA LYS A 196 21.35 -24.25 25.41
C LYS A 196 20.57 -22.98 25.72
N ALA A 197 20.76 -22.43 26.91
CA ALA A 197 20.23 -21.11 27.25
C ALA A 197 20.82 -20.04 26.31
N GLN A 198 19.96 -19.22 25.72
CA GLN A 198 20.35 -18.13 24.81
C GLN A 198 19.98 -16.79 25.42
N ARG A 199 20.86 -15.79 25.29
CA ARG A 199 20.54 -14.40 25.62
C ARG A 199 20.04 -13.70 24.35
N VAL A 200 18.78 -13.28 24.37
CA VAL A 200 18.10 -12.74 23.20
C VAL A 200 17.40 -11.45 23.57
N ASN A 201 17.46 -10.47 22.68
CA ASN A 201 16.73 -9.22 22.79
C ASN A 201 15.89 -8.98 21.53
N VAL A 202 14.82 -8.19 21.66
CA VAL A 202 14.11 -7.61 20.53
C VAL A 202 14.51 -6.16 20.41
N LEU A 203 15.08 -5.79 19.26
CA LEU A 203 15.34 -4.41 18.87
C LEU A 203 14.17 -3.91 18.03
N SER A 204 13.80 -2.64 18.21
CA SER A 204 12.80 -1.95 17.39
C SER A 204 13.30 -0.58 16.99
N TRP A 205 12.96 -0.12 15.78
CA TRP A 205 13.21 1.25 15.33
C TRP A 205 11.99 1.82 14.61
N LEU A 206 11.89 3.14 14.63
CA LEU A 206 10.86 3.90 13.93
C LEU A 206 11.45 5.26 13.54
N GLU A 207 11.42 5.57 12.26
CA GLU A 207 11.78 6.88 11.74
C GLU A 207 10.76 7.93 12.19
N ASN A 208 11.26 9.12 12.53
CA ASN A 208 10.40 10.25 12.82
C ASN A 208 9.71 10.75 11.53
N ALA A 209 8.48 10.30 11.32
CA ALA A 209 7.64 10.69 10.19
C ALA A 209 6.71 11.89 10.49
N VAL A 210 6.97 12.68 11.54
CA VAL A 210 6.16 13.88 11.83
C VAL A 210 6.34 14.90 10.70
N CYS A 211 5.25 15.49 10.24
CA CYS A 211 5.23 16.39 9.08
C CYS A 211 5.76 15.74 7.78
N PHE A 212 5.57 14.42 7.60
CA PHE A 212 6.09 13.67 6.45
C PHE A 212 5.84 14.36 5.10
N ASN A 213 4.59 14.76 4.83
CA ASN A 213 4.22 15.45 3.59
C ASN A 213 4.23 16.99 3.70
N SER A 214 4.31 17.56 4.92
CA SER A 214 4.19 19.01 5.15
C SER A 214 5.51 19.70 5.45
N ALA A 215 6.64 18.98 5.51
CA ALA A 215 7.96 19.53 5.78
C ALA A 215 8.41 20.61 4.77
N LYS A 216 7.84 20.64 3.55
CA LYS A 216 8.10 21.71 2.56
C LYS A 216 7.42 23.04 2.92
N SER A 217 6.32 22.99 3.66
CA SER A 217 5.51 24.16 4.01
C SER A 217 5.69 24.58 5.47
N VAL A 218 6.15 23.67 6.32
CA VAL A 218 6.37 23.90 7.76
C VAL A 218 7.85 23.74 8.06
N HIS A 219 8.52 24.87 8.35
CA HIS A 219 9.90 24.88 8.83
C HIS A 219 9.93 24.42 10.28
N GLY A 220 10.15 23.12 10.49
CA GLY A 220 10.27 22.54 11.80
C GLY A 220 11.42 21.55 11.90
N GLN A 221 12.06 21.50 13.07
CA GLN A 221 13.03 20.48 13.43
C GLN A 221 12.31 19.29 14.05
N ARG A 222 12.43 18.11 13.43
CA ARG A 222 11.93 16.85 13.99
C ARG A 222 12.74 16.48 15.24
N GLN A 223 12.04 16.08 16.30
CA GLN A 223 12.64 15.67 17.57
C GLN A 223 12.07 14.33 18.02
N SER A 224 12.96 13.42 18.42
CA SER A 224 12.61 12.10 18.94
C SER A 224 13.07 12.00 20.38
N GLN A 225 12.21 11.50 21.26
CA GLN A 225 12.51 11.34 22.68
C GLN A 225 12.16 9.92 23.13
N ILE A 226 13.05 9.30 23.90
CA ILE A 226 12.76 8.05 24.61
C ILE A 226 12.25 8.40 26.00
N LYS A 227 11.08 7.88 26.36
CA LYS A 227 10.48 8.02 27.70
C LYS A 227 10.31 6.63 28.31
N ILE A 228 10.88 6.44 29.50
CA ILE A 228 10.77 5.19 30.25
C ILE A 228 9.82 5.43 31.43
N GLY A 229 8.87 4.53 31.66
CA GLY A 229 7.98 4.59 32.81
C GLY A 229 7.20 3.30 33.01
N LYS A 230 6.66 3.03 34.20
CA LYS A 230 5.75 1.90 34.56
C LYS A 230 5.85 0.65 33.64
N GLY A 231 7.04 0.06 33.53
CA GLY A 231 7.26 -1.19 32.77
C GLY A 231 7.20 -1.07 31.23
N ARG A 232 7.27 0.13 30.67
CA ARG A 232 7.27 0.38 29.22
C ARG A 232 8.29 1.43 28.80
N THR A 233 8.77 1.29 27.58
CA THR A 233 9.58 2.28 26.89
C THR A 233 8.77 2.85 25.74
N LEU A 234 8.74 4.18 25.63
CA LEU A 234 8.02 4.90 24.59
C LEU A 234 9.02 5.69 23.77
N ILE A 235 8.91 5.60 22.45
CA ILE A 235 9.57 6.54 21.53
C ILE A 235 8.49 7.54 21.12
N VAL A 236 8.73 8.82 21.38
CA VAL A 236 7.81 9.91 21.04
C VAL A 236 8.47 10.79 19.99
N HIS A 237 7.85 10.84 18.81
CA HIS A 237 8.25 11.71 17.72
C HIS A 237 7.42 12.99 17.73
N THR A 238 8.10 14.12 17.59
CA THR A 238 7.51 15.46 17.53
C THR A 238 8.24 16.30 16.47
N ALA A 239 7.74 17.48 16.18
CA ALA A 239 8.46 18.53 15.48
C ALA A 239 8.27 19.85 16.24
N LYS A 240 9.30 20.70 16.25
CA LYS A 240 9.24 22.05 16.80
C LYS A 240 9.51 23.06 15.71
N GLU A 241 8.85 24.22 15.76
CA GLU A 241 9.17 25.34 14.87
C GLU A 241 10.66 25.68 14.98
N THR A 242 11.33 25.82 13.85
CA THR A 242 12.73 26.24 13.84
C THR A 242 12.80 27.66 14.39
N PRO A 243 13.72 27.98 15.32
CA PRO A 243 13.92 29.35 15.76
C PRO A 243 14.14 30.23 14.54
N LYS A 244 13.31 31.26 14.35
CA LYS A 244 13.56 32.27 13.34
C LYS A 244 14.84 32.97 13.77
N GLU A 245 15.91 32.84 12.99
CA GLU A 245 17.05 33.75 13.13
C GLU A 245 16.47 35.17 13.12
N GLN A 246 16.95 36.03 14.01
CA GLN A 246 16.65 37.45 13.94
C GLN A 246 17.20 37.92 12.59
N VAL A 247 16.32 37.96 11.59
CA VAL A 247 16.61 38.56 10.30
C VAL A 247 17.07 39.97 10.64
N GLU A 248 18.31 40.31 10.27
CA GLU A 248 18.78 41.68 10.37
C GLU A 248 17.68 42.58 9.82
N LYS A 249 17.35 43.65 10.57
CA LYS A 249 16.32 44.60 10.13
C LYS A 249 16.60 44.93 8.67
N PRO A 250 15.61 44.86 7.76
CA PRO A 250 15.82 45.15 6.36
C PRO A 250 16.57 46.47 6.27
N ARG A 251 17.69 46.49 5.52
CA ARG A 251 18.46 47.72 5.31
C ARG A 251 17.48 48.83 4.94
N PRO A 252 17.50 49.99 5.61
CA PRO A 252 16.56 51.07 5.31
C PRO A 252 16.60 51.36 3.82
N LYS A 253 15.42 51.53 3.21
CA LYS A 253 15.30 51.86 1.79
C LYS A 253 16.10 53.14 1.52
N ILE A 254 17.12 53.04 0.68
CA ILE A 254 17.87 54.19 0.18
C ILE A 254 17.16 54.59 -1.11
N THR A 255 16.36 55.66 -1.05
CA THR A 255 15.77 56.26 -2.25
C THR A 255 16.89 56.95 -3.02
N LEU A 256 17.24 56.41 -4.19
CA LEU A 256 18.28 56.99 -5.06
C LEU A 256 17.76 58.18 -5.87
N ALA A 257 16.49 58.13 -6.28
CA ALA A 257 15.73 59.20 -6.88
C ALA A 257 14.24 58.84 -6.76
N ASP A 258 13.38 59.82 -6.50
CA ASP A 258 11.92 59.65 -6.47
C ASP A 258 11.25 60.08 -7.78
N PHE A 259 11.91 60.91 -8.61
CA PHE A 259 11.40 61.40 -9.90
C PHE A 259 10.05 62.16 -9.81
N GLU A 260 9.67 62.59 -8.61
CA GLU A 260 8.42 63.32 -8.34
C GLU A 260 8.63 64.86 -8.40
N GLY A 261 9.80 65.31 -8.82
CA GLY A 261 10.13 66.74 -8.96
C GLY A 261 9.89 67.27 -10.37
N ASP A 262 9.72 68.60 -10.48
CA ASP A 262 9.54 69.30 -11.76
C ASP A 262 10.79 69.29 -12.68
N SER A 263 11.88 68.64 -12.25
CA SER A 263 13.14 68.52 -12.97
C SER A 263 13.83 67.19 -12.69
N TYR A 264 14.84 66.84 -13.49
CA TYR A 264 15.64 65.62 -13.31
C TYR A 264 16.60 65.67 -12.10
N GLY A 265 16.51 66.67 -11.22
CA GLY A 265 17.40 66.82 -10.07
C GLY A 265 18.86 66.97 -10.50
N ASP A 266 19.77 66.20 -9.87
CA ASP A 266 21.21 66.18 -10.17
C ASP A 266 21.59 65.40 -11.45
N TRP A 267 20.61 64.84 -12.17
CA TRP A 267 20.87 64.07 -13.37
C TRP A 267 21.10 64.97 -14.58
N GLN A 268 22.25 64.81 -15.22
CA GLN A 268 22.60 65.53 -16.45
C GLN A 268 22.25 64.69 -17.68
N ALA A 269 21.35 65.19 -18.53
CA ALA A 269 21.04 64.57 -19.81
C ALA A 269 22.16 64.86 -20.83
N THR A 270 22.86 63.83 -21.30
CA THR A 270 23.80 63.93 -22.42
C THR A 270 23.14 63.32 -23.65
N GLY A 271 22.45 64.15 -24.42
CA GLY A 271 21.93 63.84 -25.75
C GLY A 271 22.82 64.43 -26.83
#